data_AF-A0A645H553-F1
#
_entry.id   AF-A0A645H553-F1
#
_cell.length_a   1.000
_cell.length_b   1.000
_cell.length_c   1.000
_cell.angle_alpha   90.00
_cell.angle_beta   90.00
_cell.angle_gamma   90.00
#
_symmetry.space_group_name_H-M   'P 1'
#
loop_
_entity.id
_entity.type
_entity.pdbx_description
1 polymer ?
#
loop_
_entity_poly.entity_id
_entity_poly.type
_entity_poly.pdbx_seq_one_letter_code
_entity_poly.pdbx_strand_id
1 'polypeptide(L)'
;MKKLTVVATGRMVSVAKESILELEREGLSCGLYNARFLKPMDEAAVNTLKNCKAVVTIEDGVREGGMGEHIAAALPGVPVTLLTLPSSPLPAGTMDELLALSGLSKAGVRESIKKVAEKVR
;
A
#
# COMPACT_ATOMS: atom_id res chain seq x y z
N MET A 1 -17.38 2.06 4.60
CA MET A 1 -15.98 1.86 4.19
C MET A 1 -15.59 0.42 4.40
N LYS A 2 -14.68 -0.15 3.59
CA LYS A 2 -14.09 -1.47 3.89
C LYS A 2 -13.17 -1.35 5.12
N LYS A 3 -12.98 -2.47 5.85
CA LYS A 3 -12.15 -2.50 7.08
C LYS A 3 -10.68 -2.15 6.81
N LEU A 4 -10.16 -2.59 5.66
CA LEU A 4 -8.81 -2.32 5.18
C LEU A 4 -8.89 -1.57 3.85
N THR A 5 -8.09 -0.52 3.68
CA THR A 5 -7.90 0.18 2.40
C THR A 5 -6.43 0.18 2.03
N VAL A 6 -6.14 -0.19 0.78
CA VAL A 6 -4.81 -0.09 0.17
C VAL A 6 -4.72 1.24 -0.57
N VAL A 7 -3.66 2.00 -0.31
CA VAL A 7 -3.34 3.24 -1.01
C VAL A 7 -2.09 3.00 -1.84
N ALA A 8 -2.16 3.16 -3.15
CA ALA A 8 -1.03 2.92 -4.03
C ALA A 8 -0.83 4.08 -5.00
N THR A 9 0.40 4.23 -5.50
CA THR A 9 0.75 5.19 -6.55
C THR A 9 1.57 4.53 -7.67
N GLY A 10 1.71 5.20 -8.81
CA GLY A 10 2.50 4.70 -9.94
C GLY A 10 2.10 3.30 -10.41
N ARG A 11 3.10 2.46 -10.74
CA ARG A 11 2.86 1.09 -11.23
C ARG A 11 2.23 0.19 -10.14
N MET A 12 2.44 0.52 -8.87
CA MET A 12 1.93 -0.25 -7.73
C MET A 12 0.40 -0.26 -7.66
N VAL A 13 -0.29 0.68 -8.31
CA VAL A 13 -1.76 0.66 -8.41
C VAL A 13 -2.26 -0.58 -9.13
N SER A 14 -1.62 -1.00 -10.23
CA SER A 14 -2.01 -2.22 -10.96
C SER A 14 -1.74 -3.46 -10.12
N VAL A 15 -0.56 -3.52 -9.49
CA VAL A 15 -0.14 -4.63 -8.63
C VAL A 15 -1.11 -4.79 -7.46
N ALA A 16 -1.48 -3.68 -6.81
CA ALA A 16 -2.44 -3.65 -5.72
C ALA A 16 -3.84 -4.10 -6.19
N LYS A 17 -4.31 -3.61 -7.34
CA LYS A 17 -5.61 -3.98 -7.91
C LYS A 17 -5.70 -5.49 -8.16
N GLU A 18 -4.70 -6.07 -8.79
CA GLU A 18 -4.68 -7.51 -9.06
C GLU A 18 -4.63 -8.33 -7.77
N SER A 19 -3.80 -7.91 -6.82
CA SER A 19 -3.68 -8.56 -5.51
C SER A 19 -5.00 -8.55 -4.75
N ILE A 20 -5.72 -7.42 -4.77
CA ILE A 20 -7.03 -7.29 -4.14
C ILE A 20 -8.07 -8.18 -4.82
N LEU A 21 -8.09 -8.24 -6.17
CA LEU A 21 -9.02 -9.10 -6.90
C LEU A 21 -8.81 -10.59 -6.58
N GLU A 22 -7.56 -11.01 -6.38
CA GLU A 22 -7.24 -12.38 -5.95
C GLU A 22 -7.71 -12.65 -4.51
N LEU A 23 -7.45 -11.72 -3.59
CA LEU A 23 -7.90 -11.82 -2.19
C LEU A 23 -9.42 -11.77 -2.05
N GLU A 24 -10.11 -11.03 -2.91
CA GLU A 24 -11.57 -10.98 -2.93
C GLU A 24 -12.18 -12.35 -3.27
N ARG A 25 -11.53 -13.13 -4.14
CA ARG A 25 -11.93 -14.53 -4.43
C ARG A 25 -11.75 -15.45 -3.23
N GLU A 26 -10.88 -15.10 -2.28
CA GLU A 26 -10.67 -15.78 -1.00
C GLU A 26 -11.56 -15.22 0.14
N GLY A 27 -12.51 -14.32 -0.19
CA GLY A 27 -13.42 -13.72 0.79
C GLY A 27 -12.81 -12.59 1.62
N LEU A 28 -11.66 -12.04 1.20
CA LEU A 28 -11.02 -10.89 1.83
C LEU A 28 -11.22 -9.64 0.97
N SER A 29 -12.13 -8.75 1.40
CA SER A 29 -12.44 -7.53 0.66
C SER A 29 -11.66 -6.32 1.18
N CYS A 30 -10.88 -5.68 0.30
CA CYS A 30 -10.07 -4.50 0.61
C CYS A 30 -10.44 -3.31 -0.30
N GLY A 31 -10.34 -2.08 0.22
CA GLY A 31 -10.46 -0.88 -0.59
C GLY A 31 -9.19 -0.64 -1.40
N LEU A 32 -9.29 0.08 -2.51
CA LEU A 32 -8.13 0.57 -3.26
C LEU A 32 -8.30 2.06 -3.55
N TYR A 33 -7.31 2.85 -3.17
CA TYR A 33 -7.19 4.26 -3.53
C TYR A 33 -5.94 4.48 -4.38
N ASN A 34 -6.12 5.10 -5.55
CA ASN A 34 -5.02 5.51 -6.41
C ASN A 34 -4.60 6.94 -6.04
N ALA A 35 -3.51 7.06 -5.29
CA ALA A 35 -2.88 8.32 -4.91
C ALA A 35 -2.05 8.89 -6.07
N ARG A 36 -2.73 9.23 -7.16
CA ARG A 36 -2.12 9.78 -8.39
C ARG A 36 -1.43 11.14 -8.16
N PHE A 37 -1.83 11.85 -7.11
CA PHE A 37 -1.24 13.11 -6.69
C PHE A 37 -0.75 12.96 -5.26
N LEU A 38 0.57 12.98 -5.07
CA LEU A 38 1.18 12.98 -3.73
C LEU A 38 1.18 14.39 -3.13
N LYS A 39 1.29 15.40 -3.99
CA LYS A 39 1.26 16.82 -3.61
C LYS A 39 0.55 17.67 -4.69
N PRO A 40 -0.51 18.42 -4.35
CA PRO A 40 -1.23 18.34 -3.08
C PRO A 40 -1.88 16.96 -2.89
N MET A 41 -2.00 16.51 -1.64
CA MET A 41 -2.70 15.29 -1.28
C MET A 41 -4.22 15.53 -1.31
N ASP A 42 -4.99 14.52 -1.72
CA ASP A 42 -6.46 14.57 -1.69
C ASP A 42 -6.97 14.48 -0.24
N GLU A 43 -7.25 15.63 0.36
CA GLU A 43 -7.70 15.72 1.75
C GLU A 43 -9.02 14.97 2.00
N ALA A 44 -9.91 14.90 1.01
CA ALA A 44 -11.18 14.18 1.14
C ALA A 44 -10.94 12.67 1.20
N ALA A 45 -10.03 12.16 0.37
CA ALA A 45 -9.60 10.76 0.44
C ALA A 45 -8.89 10.46 1.78
N VAL A 46 -8.01 11.34 2.26
CA VAL A 46 -7.35 11.14 3.56
C VAL A 46 -8.36 11.14 4.71
N ASN A 47 -9.34 12.04 4.72
CA ASN A 47 -10.40 12.05 5.73
C ASN A 47 -11.25 10.77 5.71
N THR A 48 -11.47 10.22 4.52
CA THR A 48 -12.15 8.94 4.32
C THR A 48 -11.38 7.79 4.98
N LEU A 49 -10.05 7.78 4.85
CA LEU A 49 -9.18 6.74 5.41
C LEU A 49 -9.19 6.69 6.95
N LYS A 50 -9.52 7.78 7.65
CA LYS A 50 -9.65 7.82 9.12
C LYS A 50 -10.69 6.84 9.67
N ASN A 51 -11.63 6.40 8.84
CA ASN A 51 -12.67 5.44 9.22
C ASN A 51 -12.27 3.97 8.94
N CYS A 52 -11.07 3.73 8.42
CA CYS A 52 -10.56 2.38 8.20
C CYS A 52 -10.00 1.79 9.51
N LYS A 53 -10.07 0.47 9.66
CA LYS A 53 -9.39 -0.22 10.77
C LYS A 53 -7.87 -0.31 10.55
N ALA A 54 -7.43 -0.32 9.31
CA ALA A 54 -6.03 -0.23 8.92
C ALA A 54 -5.89 0.27 7.49
N VAL A 55 -4.70 0.75 7.15
CA VAL A 55 -4.29 1.17 5.80
C VAL A 55 -2.98 0.47 5.43
N VAL A 56 -2.85 0.08 4.16
CA VAL A 56 -1.58 -0.35 3.57
C VAL A 56 -1.21 0.65 2.49
N THR A 57 -0.03 1.24 2.54
CA THR A 57 0.49 2.09 1.46
C THR A 57 1.48 1.30 0.61
N ILE A 58 1.49 1.55 -0.70
CA ILE A 58 2.37 0.86 -1.64
C ILE A 58 2.95 1.88 -2.63
N GLU A 59 4.26 2.04 -2.59
CA GLU A 59 5.02 2.87 -3.52
C GLU A 59 6.34 2.18 -3.90
N ASP A 60 6.78 2.40 -5.14
CA ASP A 60 8.12 2.04 -5.64
C ASP A 60 9.14 3.16 -5.37
N GLY A 61 8.90 3.96 -4.32
CA GLY A 61 9.83 4.92 -3.74
C GLY A 61 10.36 4.45 -2.39
N VAL A 62 11.34 5.17 -1.85
CA VAL A 62 11.85 4.91 -0.50
C VAL A 62 10.85 5.37 0.56
N ARG A 63 10.99 4.82 1.77
CA ARG A 63 10.11 5.14 2.90
C ARG A 63 10.22 6.59 3.35
N GLU A 64 11.44 7.07 3.49
CA GLU A 64 11.78 8.34 4.13
C GLU A 64 11.28 9.52 3.29
N GLY A 65 10.33 10.27 3.83
CA GLY A 65 9.67 11.37 3.13
C GLY A 65 8.71 10.94 2.02
N GLY A 66 8.41 9.64 1.92
CA GLY A 66 7.51 9.07 0.92
C GLY A 66 6.02 9.32 1.20
N MET A 67 5.18 8.83 0.30
CA MET A 67 3.71 8.90 0.45
C MET A 67 3.26 8.22 1.74
N GLY A 68 3.86 7.08 2.05
CA GLY A 68 3.51 6.26 3.20
C GLY A 68 3.62 7.00 4.53
N GLU A 69 4.73 7.71 4.74
CA GLU A 69 4.95 8.49 5.97
C GLU A 69 3.99 9.68 6.04
N HIS A 70 3.71 10.35 4.93
CA HIS A 70 2.75 11.45 4.88
C HIS A 70 1.33 11.00 5.25
N ILE A 71 0.88 9.86 4.70
CA ILE A 71 -0.42 9.27 5.03
C ILE A 71 -0.46 8.81 6.49
N ALA A 72 0.58 8.15 6.99
CA ALA A 72 0.66 7.71 8.38
C ALA A 72 0.56 8.89 9.36
N ALA A 73 1.23 10.00 9.07
CA ALA A 73 1.14 11.22 9.87
C ALA A 73 -0.27 11.83 9.88
N ALA A 74 -1.00 11.73 8.76
CA ALA A 74 -2.35 12.28 8.64
C ALA A 74 -3.46 11.40 9.26
N LEU A 75 -3.14 10.17 9.66
CA LEU A 75 -4.08 9.18 10.20
C LEU A 75 -3.72 8.74 11.64
N PRO A 76 -3.63 9.66 12.61
CA PRO A 76 -3.33 9.29 13.99
C PRO A 76 -4.41 8.33 14.53
N GLY A 77 -3.98 7.17 15.01
CA GLY A 77 -4.86 6.13 15.55
C GLY A 77 -5.31 5.06 14.53
N VAL A 78 -5.01 5.21 13.24
CA VAL A 78 -5.20 4.15 12.25
C VAL A 78 -3.86 3.47 11.99
N PRO A 79 -3.71 2.15 12.24
CA PRO A 79 -2.50 1.42 11.87
C PRO A 79 -2.22 1.52 10.36
N VAL A 80 -1.03 2.01 9.99
CA VAL A 80 -0.58 2.11 8.60
C VAL A 80 0.64 1.24 8.37
N THR A 81 0.57 0.32 7.39
CA THR A 81 1.71 -0.51 6.95
C THR A 81 2.27 0.06 5.66
N LEU A 82 3.59 0.32 5.62
CA LEU A 82 4.25 0.95 4.47
C LEU A 82 5.03 -0.11 3.67
N LEU A 83 4.61 -0.34 2.42
CA LEU A 83 5.35 -1.16 1.46
C LEU A 83 6.10 -0.21 0.52
N THR A 84 7.43 -0.22 0.62
CA THR A 84 8.34 0.76 0.02
C THR A 84 9.61 0.05 -0.42
N LEU A 85 10.41 0.69 -1.28
CA LEU A 85 11.78 0.26 -1.52
C LEU A 85 12.67 0.54 -0.29
N PRO A 86 13.74 -0.25 -0.09
CA PRO A 86 14.71 0.04 0.97
C PRO A 86 15.45 1.34 0.66
N SER A 87 15.84 2.08 1.70
CA SER A 87 16.72 3.27 1.58
C SER A 87 18.18 2.94 1.33
N SER A 88 18.53 1.65 1.27
CA SER A 88 19.87 1.20 0.92
C SER A 88 20.00 0.97 -0.60
N PRO A 89 21.22 1.10 -1.16
CA PRO A 89 21.45 0.81 -2.57
C PRO A 89 20.99 -0.60 -2.95
N LEU A 90 20.22 -0.69 -4.04
CA LEU A 90 19.82 -1.97 -4.62
C LEU A 90 20.92 -2.50 -5.56
N PRO A 91 21.06 -3.83 -5.70
CA PRO A 91 21.98 -4.41 -6.67
C PRO A 91 21.55 -4.10 -8.11
N ALA A 92 22.42 -4.38 -9.08
CA ALA A 92 22.01 -4.34 -10.48
C ALA A 92 21.03 -5.48 -10.78
N GLY A 93 19.94 -5.17 -11.48
CA GLY A 93 18.91 -6.13 -11.83
C GLY A 93 17.80 -5.48 -12.64
N THR A 94 16.90 -6.30 -13.16
CA THR A 94 15.66 -5.84 -13.79
C THR A 94 14.71 -5.27 -12.74
N MET A 95 13.80 -4.38 -13.17
CA MET A 95 12.82 -3.77 -12.26
C MET A 95 12.02 -4.83 -11.47
N ASP A 96 11.62 -5.92 -12.13
CA ASP A 96 10.82 -6.96 -11.48
C ASP A 96 11.62 -7.75 -10.44
N GLU A 97 12.92 -7.99 -10.66
CA GLU A 97 13.83 -8.58 -9.66
C GLU A 97 14.00 -7.66 -8.44
N LEU A 98 14.20 -6.35 -8.68
CA LEU A 98 14.37 -5.37 -7.61
C LEU A 98 13.11 -5.21 -6.75
N LEU A 99 11.94 -5.21 -7.39
CA LEU A 99 10.66 -5.17 -6.69
C LEU A 99 10.41 -6.47 -5.92
N ALA A 100 10.73 -7.64 -6.49
CA ALA A 100 10.61 -8.91 -5.80
C ALA A 100 11.52 -8.99 -4.57
N LEU A 101 12.77 -8.53 -4.69
CA LEU A 101 13.72 -8.43 -3.58
C LEU A 101 13.19 -7.54 -2.44
N SER A 102 12.45 -6.50 -2.80
CA SER A 102 11.84 -5.54 -1.86
C SER A 102 10.45 -5.94 -1.38
N GLY A 103 9.94 -7.13 -1.75
CA GLY A 103 8.60 -7.59 -1.41
C GLY A 103 7.45 -6.87 -2.15
N LEU A 104 7.77 -6.06 -3.16
CA LEU A 104 6.84 -5.30 -4.00
C LEU A 104 6.42 -6.05 -5.27
N SER A 105 6.77 -7.33 -5.40
CA SER A 105 6.17 -8.20 -6.41
C SER A 105 4.68 -8.41 -6.12
N LYS A 106 3.90 -8.83 -7.12
CA LYS A 106 2.49 -9.17 -6.94
C LYS A 106 2.26 -10.16 -5.79
N ALA A 107 3.08 -11.21 -5.70
CA ALA A 107 3.00 -12.19 -4.61
C ALA A 107 3.29 -11.55 -3.24
N GLY A 108 4.34 -10.72 -3.15
CA GLY A 108 4.73 -10.05 -1.90
C GLY A 108 3.71 -9.02 -1.43
N VAL A 109 3.16 -8.22 -2.36
CA VAL A 109 2.07 -7.26 -2.08
C VAL A 109 0.82 -7.99 -1.61
N ARG A 110 0.38 -9.03 -2.31
CA ARG A 110 -0.80 -9.83 -1.93
C ARG A 110 -0.63 -10.40 -0.53
N GLU A 111 0.52 -11.01 -0.23
CA GLU A 111 0.79 -11.60 1.07
C GLU A 111 0.79 -10.56 2.19
N SER A 112 1.37 -9.38 1.93
CA SER A 112 1.38 -8.27 2.89
C SER A 112 -0.02 -7.74 3.18
N ILE A 113 -0.85 -7.54 2.14
CA ILE A 113 -2.25 -7.14 2.30
C ILE A 113 -3.02 -8.20 3.10
N LYS A 114 -2.83 -9.48 2.79
CA LYS A 114 -3.49 -10.59 3.48
C LYS A 114 -3.17 -10.61 4.98
N LYS A 115 -1.89 -10.53 5.33
CA LYS A 115 -1.42 -10.47 6.73
C LYS A 115 -2.06 -9.32 7.51
N VAL A 116 -2.23 -8.15 6.89
CA VAL A 116 -2.88 -7.00 7.54
C VAL A 116 -4.39 -7.22 7.64
N ALA A 117 -5.02 -7.74 6.58
CA ALA A 117 -6.46 -8.02 6.55
C ALA A 117 -6.89 -9.00 7.64
N GLU A 118 -6.08 -10.03 7.90
CA GLU A 118 -6.33 -11.03 8.94
C GLU A 118 -6.25 -10.44 10.36
N LYS A 119 -5.37 -9.46 10.60
CA LYS A 119 -5.24 -8.79 11.91
C LYS A 119 -6.41 -7.87 12.25
N VAL A 120 -7.12 -7.35 11.25
CA VAL A 120 -8.24 -6.40 11.44
C VAL A 120 -9.62 -7.04 11.27
N ARG A 121 -9.66 -8.36 11.04
CA ARG A 121 -10.88 -9.11 10.75
C ARG A 121 -11.86 -9.06 11.93
#